data_AF-A0A285LCB0-F1
#
_entry.id   AF-A0A285LCB0-F1
#
_cell.length_a   1.000
_cell.length_b   1.000
_cell.length_c   1.000
_cell.angle_alpha   90.00
_cell.angle_beta   90.00
_cell.angle_gamma   90.00
#
_symmetry.space_group_name_H-M   'P 1'
#
loop_
_entity.id
_entity.type
_entity.pdbx_description
1 polymer ?
#
loop_
_entity_poly.entity_id
_entity_poly.type
_entity_poly.pdbx_seq_one_letter_code
_entity_poly.pdbx_strand_id
1 'polypeptide(L)' 'MGRIIPAADSSDVPRPAARRARDAARLARIFGDTLPDTTRDERGDDPDDRRSGDDWLRSQVPPHHG' A
#
# COMPACT_ATOMS: atom_id res chain seq x y z
N MET A 1 38.15 -25.06 41.13
CA MET A 1 38.41 -23.90 40.26
C MET A 1 37.84 -24.20 38.87
N GLY A 2 36.53 -24.02 38.69
CA GLY A 2 35.85 -24.32 37.41
C GLY A 2 35.84 -23.09 36.51
N ARG A 3 36.50 -23.17 35.36
CA ARG A 3 36.54 -22.10 34.35
C ARG A 3 35.25 -22.18 33.53
N ILE A 4 34.40 -21.16 33.64
CA ILE A 4 33.20 -21.02 32.81
C ILE A 4 33.67 -20.61 31.40
N ILE A 5 33.37 -21.44 30.40
CA ILE A 5 33.50 -21.08 28.98
C ILE A 5 32.28 -20.22 28.63
N PRO A 6 32.41 -18.97 28.15
CA PRO A 6 31.26 -18.26 27.63
C PRO A 6 30.80 -18.94 26.35
N ALA A 7 29.53 -19.36 26.35
CA ALA A 7 28.86 -19.91 25.17
C ALA A 7 28.88 -18.88 24.04
N ALA A 8 29.02 -19.40 22.83
CA ALA A 8 29.21 -18.67 21.60
C ALA A 8 28.25 -17.48 21.43
N ASP A 9 28.85 -16.38 20.98
CA ASP A 9 28.20 -15.27 20.30
C ASP A 9 27.25 -15.81 19.22
N SER A 10 25.97 -15.81 19.55
CA SER A 10 24.88 -16.31 18.70
C SER A 10 23.81 -15.24 18.62
N SER A 11 24.17 -14.07 18.08
CA SER A 11 23.18 -13.01 17.83
C SER A 11 23.47 -12.15 16.60
N ASP A 12 24.01 -12.74 15.53
CA ASP A 12 24.16 -12.03 14.25
C ASP A 12 22.89 -12.07 13.36
N VAL A 13 21.81 -12.70 13.84
CA VAL A 13 20.50 -12.66 13.17
C VAL A 13 19.68 -11.52 13.76
N PRO A 14 19.46 -10.40 13.02
CA PRO A 14 18.63 -9.34 13.53
C PRO A 14 17.21 -9.85 13.73
N ARG A 15 16.66 -9.59 14.94
CA ARG A 15 15.27 -9.88 15.26
C ARG A 15 14.35 -9.32 14.16
N PRO A 16 13.23 -10.00 13.83
CA PRO A 16 12.38 -9.65 12.69
C PRO A 16 11.94 -8.17 12.68
N ALA A 17 11.71 -7.57 13.85
CA ALA A 17 11.40 -6.14 13.97
C ALA A 17 12.54 -5.23 13.50
N ALA A 18 13.80 -5.57 13.81
CA ALA A 18 14.97 -4.80 13.37
C ALA A 18 15.18 -4.88 11.85
N ARG A 19 14.81 -6.00 11.22
CA ARG A 19 14.81 -6.11 9.75
C ARG A 19 13.74 -5.22 9.13
N ARG A 20 12.50 -5.27 9.66
CA ARG A 20 11.39 -4.42 9.19
C ARG A 20 11.70 -2.93 9.33
N ALA A 21 12.32 -2.51 10.43
CA ALA A 21 12.74 -1.12 10.63
C ALA A 21 13.78 -0.67 9.60
N ARG A 22 14.77 -1.51 9.29
CA ARG A 22 15.77 -1.21 8.24
C ARG A 22 15.14 -1.15 6.85
N ASP A 23 14.24 -2.07 6.54
CA ASP A 23 13.52 -2.09 5.27
C ASP A 23 12.65 -0.83 5.11
N ALA A 24 11.93 -0.43 6.16
CA ALA A 24 11.14 0.81 6.18
C ALA A 24 12.01 2.06 5.98
N ALA A 25 13.13 2.17 6.71
CA ALA A 25 14.07 3.30 6.56
C ALA A 25 14.68 3.37 5.15
N ARG A 26 14.94 2.21 4.51
CA ARG A 26 15.42 2.15 3.13
C ARG A 26 14.36 2.65 2.15
N LEU A 27 13.11 2.25 2.33
CA LEU A 27 12.00 2.68 1.49
C LEU A 27 11.74 4.18 1.65
N ALA A 28 11.69 4.67 2.89
CA ALA A 28 11.52 6.10 3.21
C ALA A 28 12.60 6.98 2.57
N ARG A 29 13.86 6.53 2.53
CA ARG A 29 14.94 7.25 1.85
C ARG A 29 14.73 7.37 0.33
N ILE A 30 14.01 6.43 -0.28
CA ILE A 30 13.77 6.40 -1.74
C ILE A 30 12.45 7.10 -2.08
N PHE A 31 11.40 6.83 -1.30
CA PHE A 31 10.02 7.21 -1.61
C PHE A 31 9.45 8.30 -0.68
N GLY A 32 10.19 8.69 0.36
CA GLY A 32 9.68 9.53 1.44
C GLY A 32 8.83 8.74 2.46
N ASP A 33 8.46 9.42 3.54
CA ASP A 33 7.61 8.85 4.60
C ASP A 33 6.11 8.98 4.31
N THR A 34 5.73 9.76 3.29
CA THR A 34 4.34 10.08 2.95
C THR A 34 4.00 9.53 1.57
N LEU A 35 2.93 8.74 1.47
CA LEU A 35 2.38 8.33 0.18
C LEU A 35 1.70 9.54 -0.48
N PRO A 36 1.86 9.75 -1.79
CA PRO A 36 1.11 10.77 -2.51
C PRO A 36 -0.41 10.48 -2.43
N ASP A 37 -1.21 11.54 -2.40
CA ASP A 37 -2.67 11.40 -2.54
C ASP A 37 -3.00 10.86 -3.93
N THR A 38 -3.95 9.95 -4.03
CA THR A 38 -4.41 9.43 -5.32
C THR A 38 -5.31 10.46 -5.98
N THR A 39 -5.25 10.58 -7.30
CA THR A 39 -6.13 11.51 -8.02
C THR A 39 -7.58 11.02 -8.00
N ARG A 40 -8.52 11.90 -8.36
CA ARG A 40 -9.95 11.55 -8.36
C ARG A 40 -10.27 10.44 -9.36
N ASP A 41 -9.54 10.34 -10.48
CA ASP A 41 -9.75 9.33 -11.53
C ASP A 41 -9.29 7.92 -11.13
N GLU A 42 -8.29 7.80 -10.25
CA GLU A 42 -7.87 6.51 -9.70
C GLU A 42 -8.82 6.00 -8.61
N ARG A 43 -9.58 6.90 -7.97
CA ARG A 43 -10.64 6.56 -7.05
C ARG A 43 -11.86 6.17 -7.88
N GLY A 44 -12.21 4.89 -7.88
CA GLY A 44 -13.44 4.43 -8.54
C GLY A 44 -14.66 5.21 -8.05
N ASP A 45 -15.68 5.31 -8.90
CA ASP A 45 -16.89 6.10 -8.60
C ASP A 45 -17.50 5.73 -7.26
N ASP A 46 -17.89 6.78 -6.52
CA ASP A 46 -18.67 6.66 -5.29
C ASP A 46 -19.95 5.86 -5.60
N PRO A 47 -20.38 4.94 -4.72
CA PRO A 47 -21.63 4.20 -4.92
C PRO A 47 -22.84 5.09 -5.25
N ASP A 48 -22.88 6.33 -4.78
CA ASP A 48 -23.96 7.28 -5.11
C ASP A 48 -23.85 7.84 -6.54
N ASP A 49 -22.63 8.06 -7.05
CA ASP A 49 -22.38 8.55 -8.42
C ASP A 49 -22.76 7.49 -9.49
N ARG A 50 -22.66 6.20 -9.14
CA ARG A 50 -23.01 5.08 -10.06
C ARG A 50 -24.46 5.09 -10.53
N ARG A 51 -25.39 5.55 -9.68
CA ARG A 51 -26.83 5.62 -10.03
C ARG A 51 -27.08 6.70 -11.08
N SER A 52 -26.37 7.83 -11.00
CA SER A 52 -26.56 8.93 -11.95
C SER A 52 -25.90 8.68 -13.31
N GLY A 53 -24.78 7.93 -13.35
CA GLY A 53 -24.11 7.59 -14.61
C GLY A 53 -24.95 6.65 -15.49
N ASP A 54 -25.68 5.75 -14.86
CA ASP A 54 -26.57 4.78 -15.50
C ASP A 54 -27.73 5.46 -16.24
N ASP A 55 -28.33 6.49 -15.63
CA ASP A 55 -29.41 7.27 -16.24
C ASP A 55 -28.89 8.17 -17.37
N TRP A 56 -27.69 8.73 -17.23
CA TRP A 56 -27.03 9.43 -18.32
C TRP A 56 -26.79 8.50 -19.51
N LEU A 57 -26.28 7.28 -19.29
CA LEU A 57 -26.02 6.30 -20.36
C LEU A 57 -27.30 5.92 -21.13
N ARG A 58 -28.40 5.70 -20.42
CA ARG A 58 -29.71 5.40 -21.03
C ARG A 58 -30.26 6.56 -21.86
N SER A 59 -29.93 7.80 -21.49
CA SER A 59 -30.31 9.00 -22.27
C SER A 59 -29.50 9.17 -23.57
N GLN A 60 -28.35 8.50 -23.70
CA GLN A 60 -27.49 8.59 -24.87
C GLN A 60 -27.87 7.61 -26.00
N VAL A 61 -28.97 6.87 -25.88
CA VAL A 61 -29.41 5.95 -26.94
C VAL A 61 -29.83 6.74 -28.18
N PRO A 62 -29.17 6.54 -29.35
CA PRO A 62 -29.52 7.25 -30.57
C PRO A 62 -30.93 6.89 -31.06
N PRO A 63 -31.69 7.84 -31.66
CA PRO A 63 -33.10 7.67 -32.02
C PRO A 63 -33.37 6.66 -33.15
N HIS A 64 -32.32 6.11 -33.77
CA HIS A 64 -32.42 5.18 -34.89
C HIS A 64 -31.99 3.75 -34.53
N HIS A 65 -31.93 3.42 -33.23
CA HIS A 65 -31.84 2.03 -32.80
C HIS A 65 -33.24 1.41 -32.76
N GLY A 66 -33.72 1.03 -33.93
CA GLY A 66 -34.92 0.23 -34.20
C GLY A 66 -34.73 -0.55 -35.49
#